data_AF-A0A7V7WHX3-F1
#
_entry.id   AF-A0A7V7WHX3-F1
#
_cell.length_a   1.000
_cell.length_b   1.000
_cell.length_c   1.000
_cell.angle_alpha   90.00
_cell.angle_beta   90.00
_cell.angle_gamma   90.00
#
_symmetry.space_group_name_H-M   'P 1'
#
loop_
_entity.id
_entity.type
_entity.pdbx_description
1 polymer ?
#
loop_
_entity_poly.entity_id
_entity_poly.type
_entity_poly.pdbx_seq_one_letter_code
_entity_poly.pdbx_strand_id
1 'polypeptide(L)'
;VATGVAHAINRRFARQVAAAQDGRVIRVAAPSSPDERVAFLAKVGELTVTPVKAAAKVLFNARTGSVVMNQSVNIEACAVAHGNLSVIISNEPQVSQPKPLSAGQTVQTERSQVEIRADKGELVMLSGTSLAEVIKALNAIGATPQDLLAILQAIKAAGALRAELEVI
;
A
#
# COMPACT_ATOMS: atom_id res chain seq x y z
N VAL A 1 -6.71 -16.94 -1.96
CA VAL A 1 -7.79 -16.70 -0.97
C VAL A 1 -8.04 -17.95 -0.12
N ALA A 2 -8.35 -19.11 -0.71
CA ALA A 2 -8.60 -20.36 0.02
C ALA A 2 -7.49 -20.75 1.03
N THR A 3 -6.21 -20.62 0.68
CA THR A 3 -5.08 -20.88 1.60
C THR A 3 -5.13 -20.01 2.84
N GLY A 4 -5.45 -18.72 2.69
CA GLY A 4 -5.58 -17.78 3.82
C GLY A 4 -6.72 -18.14 4.76
N VAL A 5 -7.85 -18.59 4.19
CA VAL A 5 -9.01 -19.07 4.97
C VAL A 5 -8.69 -20.38 5.68
N ALA A 6 -8.05 -21.35 5.02
CA ALA A 6 -7.63 -22.61 5.63
C ALA A 6 -6.69 -22.37 6.83
N HIS A 7 -5.72 -21.45 6.69
CA HIS A 7 -4.87 -21.05 7.80
C HIS A 7 -5.64 -20.36 8.94
N ALA A 8 -6.62 -19.51 8.62
CA ALA A 8 -7.45 -18.86 9.65
C ALA A 8 -8.25 -19.89 10.46
N ILE A 9 -8.81 -20.90 9.80
CA ILE A 9 -9.50 -22.02 10.46
C ILE A 9 -8.51 -22.78 11.35
N ASN A 10 -7.35 -23.20 10.82
CA ASN A 10 -6.37 -23.96 11.59
C ASN A 10 -5.86 -23.21 12.83
N ARG A 11 -5.67 -21.89 12.74
CA ARG A 11 -5.30 -21.04 13.88
C ARG A 11 -6.41 -20.99 14.93
N ARG A 12 -7.68 -20.84 14.52
CA ARG A 12 -8.83 -20.75 15.45
C ARG A 12 -9.04 -21.99 16.29
N PHE A 13 -8.75 -23.16 15.73
CA PHE A 13 -8.94 -24.45 16.40
C PHE A 13 -7.62 -25.04 16.96
N ALA A 14 -6.48 -24.38 16.72
CA ALA A 14 -5.13 -24.82 17.11
C ALA A 14 -4.77 -26.24 16.63
N ARG A 15 -5.28 -26.62 15.46
CA ARG A 15 -5.12 -27.96 14.86
C ARG A 15 -5.22 -27.88 13.34
N GLN A 16 -4.63 -28.84 12.63
CA GLN A 16 -4.69 -28.94 11.17
C GLN A 16 -6.01 -29.60 10.74
N VAL A 17 -7.11 -28.84 10.76
CA VAL A 17 -8.46 -29.31 10.39
C VAL A 17 -8.94 -28.79 9.03
N ALA A 18 -8.23 -27.87 8.41
CA ALA A 18 -8.58 -27.30 7.12
C ALA A 18 -7.39 -27.35 6.15
N ALA A 19 -7.66 -27.72 4.90
CA ALA A 19 -6.71 -27.68 3.80
C ALA A 19 -7.38 -27.08 2.57
N ALA A 20 -6.68 -26.18 1.88
CA ALA A 20 -7.15 -25.64 0.61
C ALA A 20 -6.98 -26.72 -0.47
N GLN A 21 -8.08 -27.07 -1.15
CA GLN A 21 -8.06 -28.04 -2.25
C GLN A 21 -7.75 -27.33 -3.58
N ASP A 22 -8.27 -26.11 -3.76
CA ASP A 22 -7.94 -25.22 -4.87
C ASP A 22 -8.08 -23.74 -4.43
N GLY A 23 -8.06 -22.80 -5.38
CA GLY A 23 -8.15 -21.36 -5.09
C GLY A 23 -9.45 -20.91 -4.42
N ARG A 24 -10.52 -21.72 -4.46
CA ARG A 24 -11.89 -21.43 -4.00
C ARG A 24 -12.47 -22.50 -3.07
N VAL A 25 -12.01 -23.74 -3.12
CA VAL A 25 -12.53 -24.89 -2.35
C VAL A 25 -11.60 -25.23 -1.19
N ILE A 26 -12.20 -25.41 0.00
CA ILE A 26 -11.49 -25.76 1.24
C ILE A 26 -12.12 -27.02 1.79
N ARG A 27 -11.29 -28.04 2.06
CA ARG A 27 -11.69 -29.25 2.76
C ARG A 27 -11.49 -29.05 4.25
N VAL A 28 -12.51 -29.37 5.04
CA VAL A 28 -12.46 -29.30 6.51
C VAL A 28 -12.80 -30.64 7.14
N ALA A 29 -12.06 -31.02 8.17
CA ALA A 29 -12.32 -32.19 9.01
C ALA A 29 -13.26 -31.77 10.14
N ALA A 30 -14.56 -31.99 9.92
CA ALA A 30 -15.59 -31.71 10.92
C ALA A 30 -15.75 -32.87 11.93
N PRO A 31 -16.20 -32.60 13.17
CA PRO A 31 -16.43 -33.64 14.17
C PRO A 31 -17.50 -34.68 13.79
N SER A 32 -17.45 -35.85 14.42
CA SER A 32 -18.37 -36.97 14.18
C SER A 32 -19.75 -36.79 14.83
N SER A 33 -19.83 -35.99 15.89
CA SER A 33 -21.08 -35.67 16.59
C SER A 33 -21.88 -34.58 15.84
N PRO A 34 -23.21 -34.73 15.66
CA PRO A 34 -24.06 -33.70 15.05
C PRO A 34 -23.99 -32.35 15.76
N ASP A 35 -24.05 -32.34 17.09
CA ASP A 35 -24.06 -31.10 17.87
C ASP A 35 -22.72 -30.36 17.76
N GLU A 36 -21.62 -31.12 17.79
CA GLU A 36 -20.27 -30.56 17.61
C GLU A 36 -20.05 -30.03 16.19
N ARG A 37 -20.66 -30.64 15.16
CA ARG A 37 -20.60 -30.12 13.78
C ARG A 37 -21.31 -28.78 13.65
N VAL A 38 -22.49 -28.63 14.25
CA VAL A 38 -23.23 -27.36 14.20
C VAL A 38 -22.41 -26.26 14.88
N ALA A 39 -21.88 -26.54 16.07
CA ALA A 39 -21.01 -25.59 16.79
C ALA A 39 -19.71 -25.29 16.02
N PHE A 40 -19.14 -26.28 15.33
CA PHE A 40 -17.97 -26.10 14.47
C PHE A 40 -18.27 -25.18 13.28
N LEU A 41 -19.38 -25.43 12.57
CA LEU A 41 -19.80 -24.62 11.43
C LEU A 41 -20.09 -23.17 11.84
N ALA A 42 -20.75 -22.95 12.98
CA ALA A 42 -20.99 -21.60 13.51
C ALA A 42 -19.66 -20.86 13.75
N LYS A 43 -18.70 -21.51 14.43
CA LYS A 43 -17.37 -20.95 14.70
C LYS A 43 -16.56 -20.67 13.43
N VAL A 44 -16.71 -21.49 12.38
CA VAL A 44 -16.07 -21.24 11.08
C VAL A 44 -16.73 -20.05 10.38
N GLY A 45 -18.06 -19.92 10.44
CA GLY A 45 -18.80 -18.80 9.85
C GLY A 45 -18.47 -17.44 10.47
N GLU A 46 -18.07 -17.40 11.74
CA GLU A 46 -17.64 -16.18 12.44
C GLU A 46 -16.21 -15.73 12.08
N LEU A 47 -15.44 -16.53 11.33
CA LEU A 47 -14.06 -16.18 11.02
C LEU A 47 -13.96 -15.00 10.07
N THR A 48 -13.41 -13.91 10.56
CA THR A 48 -12.99 -12.79 9.71
C THR A 48 -11.65 -13.11 9.09
N VAL A 49 -11.63 -13.33 7.78
CA VAL A 49 -10.39 -13.55 7.01
C VAL A 49 -10.08 -12.30 6.22
N THR A 50 -8.99 -11.63 6.57
CA THR A 50 -8.47 -10.53 5.75
C THR A 50 -7.77 -11.14 4.54
N PRO A 51 -8.26 -10.91 3.30
CA PRO A 51 -7.55 -11.37 2.12
C PRO A 51 -6.17 -10.72 2.05
N VAL A 52 -5.19 -11.45 1.53
CA VAL A 52 -3.89 -10.88 1.18
C VAL A 52 -4.17 -9.78 0.14
N LYS A 53 -3.87 -8.53 0.50
CA LYS A 53 -4.03 -7.40 -0.43
C LYS A 53 -3.22 -7.69 -1.69
N ALA A 54 -3.84 -7.52 -2.86
CA ALA A 54 -3.11 -7.57 -4.11
C ALA A 54 -2.01 -6.49 -4.08
N ALA A 55 -0.86 -6.79 -4.70
CA ALA A 55 0.18 -5.79 -4.90
C ALA A 55 -0.41 -4.58 -5.62
N ALA A 56 0.02 -3.38 -5.22
CA ALA A 56 -0.35 -2.18 -5.95
C ALA A 56 0.27 -2.25 -7.35
N LYS A 57 -0.51 -1.89 -8.37
CA LYS A 57 -0.10 -1.84 -9.77
C LYS A 57 -0.32 -0.45 -10.33
N VAL A 58 0.68 0.05 -11.04
CA VAL A 58 0.68 1.34 -11.71
C VAL A 58 0.99 1.08 -13.19
N LEU A 59 0.01 1.35 -14.04
CA LEU A 59 0.19 1.31 -15.49
C LEU A 59 0.44 2.74 -15.97
N PHE A 60 1.55 2.95 -16.66
CA PHE A 60 1.92 4.24 -17.23
C PHE A 60 2.00 4.16 -18.75
N ASN A 61 1.25 4.99 -19.45
CA ASN A 61 1.37 5.12 -20.89
C ASN A 61 2.39 6.20 -21.26
N ALA A 62 3.52 5.79 -21.83
CA ALA A 62 4.63 6.70 -22.13
C ALA A 62 4.34 7.66 -23.30
N ARG A 63 3.36 7.32 -24.16
CA ARG A 63 2.95 8.14 -25.30
C ARG A 63 1.96 9.23 -24.88
N THR A 64 0.99 8.90 -24.02
CA THR A 64 -0.09 9.82 -23.64
C THR A 64 0.11 10.47 -22.26
N GLY A 65 1.06 9.98 -21.45
CA GLY A 65 1.25 10.41 -20.07
C GLY A 65 0.12 9.96 -19.13
N SER A 66 -0.75 9.05 -19.57
CA SER A 66 -1.87 8.56 -18.76
C SER A 66 -1.40 7.56 -17.71
N VAL A 67 -1.90 7.68 -16.49
CA VAL A 67 -1.54 6.80 -15.35
C VAL A 67 -2.79 6.14 -14.80
N VAL A 68 -2.75 4.82 -14.66
CA VAL A 68 -3.85 4.01 -14.08
C VAL A 68 -3.31 3.23 -12.88
N MET A 69 -4.03 3.30 -11.76
CA MET A 69 -3.66 2.62 -10.52
C MET A 69 -4.83 1.77 -10.03
N ASN A 70 -4.55 0.57 -9.52
CA ASN A 70 -5.60 -0.33 -8.98
C ASN A 70 -6.03 0.02 -7.54
N GLN A 71 -5.18 0.73 -6.80
CA GLN A 71 -5.43 1.19 -5.44
C GLN A 71 -4.51 2.37 -5.11
N SER A 72 -4.75 3.04 -3.98
CA SER A 72 -3.87 4.13 -3.51
C SER A 72 -2.44 3.62 -3.27
N VAL A 73 -1.46 4.33 -3.84
CA VAL A 73 -0.04 4.01 -3.72
C VAL A 73 0.66 5.09 -2.92
N ASN A 74 1.35 4.69 -1.86
CA ASN A 74 2.19 5.57 -1.04
C ASN A 74 3.66 5.40 -1.46
N ILE A 75 4.38 6.51 -1.44
CA ILE A 75 5.81 6.60 -1.73
C ILE A 75 6.55 6.81 -0.41
N GLU A 76 7.67 6.12 -0.21
CA GLU A 76 8.55 6.33 0.93
C GLU A 76 9.49 7.53 0.71
N ALA A 77 10.22 7.92 1.76
CA ALA A 77 11.18 8.99 1.66
C ALA A 77 12.27 8.69 0.62
N CYS A 78 12.45 9.57 -0.35
CA CYS A 78 13.48 9.46 -1.38
C CYS A 78 13.78 10.83 -2.01
N ALA A 79 14.95 10.95 -2.63
CA ALA A 79 15.30 12.12 -3.42
C ALA A 79 15.68 11.67 -4.83
N VAL A 80 15.07 12.28 -5.84
CA VAL A 80 15.26 11.97 -7.26
C VAL A 80 15.54 13.25 -8.02
N ALA A 81 16.66 13.29 -8.73
CA ALA A 81 17.00 14.36 -9.65
C ALA A 81 16.94 13.83 -11.09
N HIS A 82 16.16 14.47 -11.94
CA HIS A 82 16.02 14.12 -13.35
C HIS A 82 15.89 15.37 -14.22
N GLY A 83 16.84 15.55 -15.15
CA GLY A 83 16.89 16.74 -16.00
C GLY A 83 17.04 18.00 -15.16
N ASN A 84 16.07 18.91 -15.30
CA ASN A 84 15.98 20.16 -14.55
C ASN A 84 15.02 20.09 -13.35
N LEU A 85 14.55 18.89 -12.99
CA LEU A 85 13.62 18.64 -11.89
C LEU A 85 14.32 17.89 -10.76
N SER A 86 14.11 18.35 -9.53
CA SER A 86 14.53 17.67 -8.31
C SER A 86 13.30 17.43 -7.43
N VAL A 87 13.02 16.17 -7.10
CA VAL A 87 11.91 15.75 -6.24
C VAL A 87 12.48 15.17 -4.96
N ILE A 88 12.13 15.74 -3.82
CA ILE A 88 12.56 15.32 -2.49
C ILE A 88 11.30 14.96 -1.70
N ILE A 89 11.22 13.73 -1.23
CA ILE A 89 10.10 13.20 -0.43
C ILE A 89 10.68 12.88 0.95
N SER A 90 10.15 13.52 1.99
CA SER A 90 10.56 13.35 3.38
C SER A 90 9.39 12.92 4.23
N ASN A 91 9.57 11.88 5.05
CA ASN A 91 8.56 11.42 6.01
C ASN A 91 9.11 11.67 7.42
N GLU A 92 8.56 12.64 8.13
CA GLU A 92 8.93 12.94 9.51
C GLU A 92 7.89 12.35 10.46
N PRO A 93 8.27 11.35 11.29
CA PRO A 93 7.37 10.84 12.32
C PRO A 93 7.18 11.92 13.39
N GLN A 94 5.95 12.40 13.56
CA GLN A 94 5.57 13.26 14.66
C GLN A 94 4.97 12.43 15.80
N VAL A 95 5.51 12.61 17.00
CA VAL A 95 4.97 11.96 18.20
C VAL A 95 4.13 12.99 18.94
N SER A 96 2.82 12.74 19.03
CA SER A 96 1.92 13.52 19.87
C SER A 96 1.80 12.83 21.23
N GLN A 97 2.67 13.22 22.17
CA GLN A 97 2.62 12.74 23.54
C GLN A 97 1.94 13.80 24.42
N PRO A 98 0.76 13.50 25.01
CA PRO A 98 0.11 14.42 25.92
C PRO A 98 0.86 14.51 27.27
N LYS A 99 0.57 15.55 28.06
CA LYS A 99 1.33 15.90 29.27
C LYS A 99 1.49 14.71 30.24
N PRO A 100 2.62 14.60 30.96
CA PRO A 100 2.81 13.57 31.98
C PRO A 100 1.63 13.57 32.97
N LEU A 101 1.14 12.38 33.35
CA LEU A 101 -0.04 12.16 34.20
C LEU A 101 -1.42 12.46 33.56
N SER A 102 -1.48 12.78 32.27
CA SER A 102 -2.76 12.82 31.54
C SER A 102 -3.21 11.41 31.14
N ALA A 103 -4.53 11.17 31.10
CA ALA A 103 -5.11 9.91 30.62
C ALA A 103 -5.07 9.77 29.07
N GLY A 104 -4.30 10.60 28.38
CA GLY A 104 -4.20 10.60 26.92
C GLY A 104 -3.24 9.51 26.41
N GLN A 105 -3.60 8.88 25.29
CA GLN A 105 -2.72 7.91 24.63
C GLN A 105 -1.71 8.63 23.74
N THR A 106 -0.46 8.19 23.74
CA THR A 106 0.54 8.67 22.78
C THR A 106 0.15 8.17 21.40
N VAL A 107 0.00 9.07 20.43
CA VAL A 107 -0.29 8.72 19.03
C VAL A 107 0.92 9.11 18.19
N GLN A 108 1.47 8.13 17.46
CA GLN A 108 2.44 8.39 16.42
C GLN A 108 1.69 8.79 15.15
N THR A 109 1.95 9.98 14.63
CA THR A 109 1.45 10.46 13.34
C THR A 109 2.63 10.62 12.38
N GLU A 110 2.41 10.44 11.09
CA GLU A 110 3.43 10.67 10.08
C GLU A 110 3.09 11.96 9.33
N ARG A 111 4.01 12.93 9.32
CA ARG A 111 3.90 14.11 8.47
C ARG A 111 4.86 13.93 7.31
N SER A 112 4.31 13.89 6.10
CA SER A 112 5.11 13.72 4.89
C SER A 112 5.10 14.98 4.06
N GLN A 113 6.29 15.39 3.64
CA GLN A 113 6.54 16.61 2.88
C GLN A 113 7.23 16.24 1.57
N VAL A 114 6.64 16.68 0.46
CA VAL A 114 7.22 16.55 -0.87
C VAL A 114 7.65 17.93 -1.32
N GLU A 115 8.91 18.08 -1.70
CA GLU A 115 9.49 19.27 -2.28
C GLU A 115 9.89 18.98 -3.73
N ILE A 116 9.37 19.77 -4.67
CA ILE A 116 9.73 19.70 -6.08
C ILE A 116 10.40 21.02 -6.46
N ARG A 117 11.62 20.95 -7.00
CA ARG A 117 12.38 22.10 -7.50
C ARG A 117 12.55 21.99 -9.02
N ALA A 118 12.28 23.07 -9.73
CA ALA A 118 12.57 23.20 -11.16
C ALA A 118 13.57 24.33 -11.43
N ASP A 119 14.39 24.22 -12.50
CA ASP A 119 15.39 25.24 -12.90
C ASP A 119 14.84 26.68 -13.03
N LYS A 120 13.54 26.86 -13.24
CA LYS A 120 12.89 28.17 -13.26
C LYS A 120 12.76 28.83 -11.87
N GLY A 121 13.33 28.22 -10.83
CA GLY A 121 13.21 28.67 -9.44
C GLY A 121 11.86 28.34 -8.80
N GLU A 122 11.07 27.48 -9.44
CA GLU A 122 9.74 27.10 -8.97
C GLU A 122 9.87 25.98 -7.92
N LEU A 123 9.45 26.28 -6.70
CA LEU A 123 9.45 25.37 -5.55
C LEU A 123 8.00 25.03 -5.18
N VAL A 124 7.63 23.75 -5.29
CA VAL A 124 6.31 23.26 -4.90
C VAL A 124 6.45 22.35 -3.69
N MET A 125 5.78 22.72 -2.59
CA MET A 125 5.71 21.90 -1.38
C MET A 125 4.33 21.30 -1.23
N LEU A 126 4.25 19.98 -1.06
CA LEU A 126 3.01 19.24 -0.88
C LEU A 126 3.06 18.50 0.46
N SER A 127 1.90 18.34 1.07
CA SER A 127 1.71 17.50 2.24
C SER A 127 1.07 16.19 1.79
N GLY A 128 1.79 15.07 1.87
CA GLY A 128 1.29 13.77 1.45
C GLY A 128 2.32 12.90 0.73
N THR A 129 2.22 11.59 0.88
CA THR A 129 3.11 10.59 0.23
C THR A 129 2.48 9.97 -1.00
N SER A 130 1.30 10.42 -1.43
CA SER A 130 0.56 9.67 -2.45
C SER A 130 1.17 9.90 -3.83
N LEU A 131 1.32 8.82 -4.58
CA LEU A 131 1.79 8.89 -5.96
C LEU A 131 0.90 9.81 -6.83
N ALA A 132 -0.41 9.83 -6.56
CA ALA A 132 -1.36 10.69 -7.25
C ALA A 132 -1.05 12.18 -7.08
N GLU A 133 -0.71 12.62 -5.86
CA GLU A 133 -0.36 14.02 -5.57
C GLU A 133 0.97 14.41 -6.22
N VAL A 134 1.96 13.51 -6.18
CA VAL A 134 3.25 13.74 -6.84
C VAL A 134 3.08 13.90 -8.36
N ILE A 135 2.33 13.00 -9.01
CA ILE A 135 2.04 13.10 -10.45
C ILE A 135 1.30 14.40 -10.77
N LYS A 136 0.31 14.78 -9.95
CA LYS A 136 -0.46 16.00 -10.16
C LYS A 136 0.42 17.25 -10.07
N ALA A 137 1.34 17.29 -9.12
CA ALA A 137 2.26 18.41 -8.96
C ALA A 137 3.32 18.47 -10.06
N LEU A 138 3.88 17.33 -10.47
CA LEU A 138 4.80 17.27 -11.62
C LEU A 138 4.11 17.73 -12.91
N ASN A 139 2.87 17.31 -13.15
CA ASN A 139 2.06 17.79 -14.27
C ASN A 139 1.78 19.30 -14.18
N ALA A 140 1.53 19.85 -12.99
CA ALA A 140 1.27 21.28 -12.80
C ALA A 140 2.50 22.15 -13.12
N ILE A 141 3.71 21.64 -12.86
CA ILE A 141 4.99 22.30 -13.18
C ILE A 141 5.37 22.12 -14.66
N GLY A 142 4.61 21.30 -15.40
CA GLY A 142 4.83 21.06 -16.83
C GLY A 142 5.88 19.99 -17.12
N ALA A 143 6.08 19.03 -16.22
CA ALA A 143 6.91 17.86 -16.49
C ALA A 143 6.39 17.11 -17.72
N THR A 144 7.29 16.73 -18.63
CA THR A 144 6.88 15.97 -19.82
C THR A 144 6.53 14.53 -19.44
N PRO A 145 5.75 13.80 -20.27
CA PRO A 145 5.51 12.37 -20.04
C PRO A 145 6.80 11.54 -19.94
N GLN A 146 7.87 11.95 -20.61
CA GLN A 146 9.18 11.31 -20.52
C GLN A 146 9.84 11.56 -19.17
N ASP A 147 9.79 12.79 -18.66
CA ASP A 147 10.32 13.14 -17.33
C ASP A 147 9.57 12.39 -16.24
N LEU A 148 8.23 12.32 -16.35
CA LEU A 148 7.39 11.54 -15.43
C LEU A 148 7.81 10.07 -15.41
N LEU A 149 7.95 9.44 -16.58
CA LEU A 149 8.37 8.05 -16.66
C LEU A 149 9.73 7.83 -15.97
N ALA A 150 10.70 8.68 -16.25
CA ALA A 150 12.04 8.55 -15.70
C ALA A 150 12.07 8.76 -14.18
N ILE A 151 11.31 9.75 -13.68
CA ILE A 151 11.16 9.98 -12.23
C ILE A 151 10.48 8.77 -11.57
N LEU A 152 9.39 8.23 -12.15
CA LEU A 152 8.70 7.06 -11.60
C LEU A 152 9.58 5.81 -11.59
N GLN A 153 10.37 5.60 -12.65
CA GLN A 153 11.36 4.53 -12.72
C GLN A 153 12.47 4.72 -11.67
N ALA A 154 12.95 5.94 -11.46
CA ALA A 154 13.95 6.24 -10.45
C ALA A 154 13.42 6.02 -9.02
N ILE A 155 12.18 6.44 -8.72
CA ILE A 155 11.53 6.18 -7.42
C ILE A 155 11.36 4.66 -7.20
N LYS A 156 11.01 3.90 -8.25
CA LYS A 156 10.96 2.43 -8.19
C LYS A 156 12.33 1.82 -7.95
N ALA A 157 13.36 2.28 -8.65
CA ALA A 157 14.73 1.78 -8.50
C ALA A 157 15.31 2.09 -7.11
N ALA A 158 14.91 3.22 -6.51
CA ALA A 158 15.24 3.57 -5.13
C ALA A 158 14.50 2.73 -4.07
N GLY A 159 13.56 1.86 -4.49
CA GLY A 159 12.74 1.05 -3.58
C GLY A 159 11.65 1.83 -2.84
N ALA A 160 11.49 3.12 -3.13
CA ALA A 160 10.53 3.99 -2.46
C ALA A 160 9.10 3.82 -2.99
N LEU A 161 8.92 3.25 -4.19
CA LEU A 161 7.61 2.95 -4.75
C LEU A 161 7.15 1.55 -4.34
N ARG A 162 6.18 1.45 -3.43
CA ARG A 162 5.55 0.18 -3.03
C ARG A 162 4.50 -0.30 -4.04
N ALA A 163 4.86 -0.37 -5.33
CA ALA A 163 3.99 -0.84 -6.39
C ALA A 163 4.77 -1.41 -7.59
N GLU A 164 4.11 -2.29 -8.34
CA GLU A 164 4.58 -2.73 -9.64
C GLU A 164 4.29 -1.65 -10.67
N LEU A 165 5.35 -1.03 -11.22
CA LEU A 165 5.24 -0.14 -12.38
C LEU A 165 5.36 -0.95 -13.68
N GLU A 166 4.35 -0.84 -14.54
CA GLU A 166 4.27 -1.39 -15.89
C GLU A 166 4.11 -0.24 -16.90
N VAL A 167 4.81 -0.32 -18.03
CA VAL A 167 4.85 0.72 -19.05
C VAL A 167 4.19 0.20 -20.33
N ILE A 168 3.27 0.98 -20.89
CA ILE A 168 2.48 0.67 -22.10
C ILE A 168 2.58 1.75 -23.18
#